data_AF-A0A2S5T9B2-F1
#
_entry.id   AF-A0A2S5T9B2-F1
#
_cell.length_a   1.000
_cell.length_b   1.000
_cell.length_c   1.000
_cell.angle_alpha   90.00
_cell.angle_beta   90.00
_cell.angle_gamma   90.00
#
_symmetry.space_group_name_H-M   'P 1'
#
loop_
_entity.id
_entity.type
_entity.pdbx_description
1 polymer ?
#
loop_
_entity_poly.entity_id
_entity_poly.type
_entity_poly.pdbx_seq_one_letter_code
_entity_poly.pdbx_strand_id
1 'polypeptide(L)' 'MNIKLLTPQAARVLEHMRKTGSITNVEANAVHRVRSVSRRITEISRALEGSDYEIRREFKRDVTGQLYVRYFLVKSR' A
#
# COMPACT_ATOMS: atom_id res chain seq x y z
N MET A 1 -10.24 -10.94 -5.94
CA MET A 1 -8.84 -10.49 -6.08
C MET A 1 -8.22 -11.01 -7.37
N ASN A 2 -7.83 -10.14 -8.28
CA ASN A 2 -7.17 -10.52 -9.54
C ASN A 2 -5.70 -10.06 -9.56
N ILE A 3 -4.80 -10.92 -9.08
CA ILE A 3 -3.36 -10.62 -8.94
C ILE A 3 -2.69 -10.39 -10.31
N LYS A 4 -3.26 -10.89 -11.41
CA LYS A 4 -2.69 -10.74 -12.76
C LYS A 4 -2.65 -9.29 -13.25
N LEU A 5 -3.40 -8.39 -12.62
CA LEU A 5 -3.42 -6.96 -12.94
C LEU A 5 -2.26 -6.18 -12.31
N LEU A 6 -1.48 -6.79 -11.41
CA LEU A 6 -0.42 -6.10 -10.69
C LEU A 6 0.89 -6.10 -11.45
N THR A 7 1.51 -4.93 -11.53
CA THR A 7 2.92 -4.83 -11.86
C THR A 7 3.79 -5.52 -10.79
N PRO A 8 5.03 -5.94 -11.11
CA PRO A 8 5.93 -6.56 -10.14
C PRO A 8 6.20 -5.69 -8.90
N GLN A 9 6.26 -4.37 -9.09
CA GLN A 9 6.41 -3.42 -7.98
C GLN A 9 5.15 -3.34 -7.11
N ALA A 10 3.95 -3.36 -7.70
CA ALA A 10 2.70 -3.40 -6.93
C ALA A 10 2.57 -4.71 -6.15
N ALA A 11 2.94 -5.83 -6.76
CA ALA A 11 2.94 -7.14 -6.10
C ALA A 11 3.86 -7.16 -4.85
N ARG A 12 5.08 -6.61 -4.96
CA ARG A 12 6.00 -6.48 -3.81
C ARG A 12 5.43 -5.60 -2.69
N VAL A 13 4.80 -4.49 -3.05
CA VAL A 13 4.13 -3.61 -2.06
C VAL A 13 3.01 -4.35 -1.36
N LEU A 14 2.15 -5.07 -2.10
CA LEU A 14 1.07 -5.87 -1.52
C LEU A 14 1.61 -6.97 -0.60
N GLU A 15 2.68 -7.67 -1.00
CA GLU A 15 3.32 -8.68 -0.16
C GLU A 15 3.85 -8.10 1.15
N HIS A 16 4.50 -6.94 1.08
CA HIS A 16 4.93 -6.22 2.29
C HIS A 16 3.73 -5.90 3.18
N MET A 17 2.67 -5.31 2.63
CA MET A 17 1.45 -4.97 3.39
C MET A 17 0.75 -6.19 3.99
N ARG A 18 0.82 -7.37 3.35
CA ARG A 18 0.28 -8.62 3.93
C ARG A 18 1.07 -9.07 5.16
N LYS A 19 2.37 -8.81 5.19
CA LYS A 19 3.26 -9.19 6.31
C LYS A 19 3.20 -8.17 7.45
N THR A 20 3.11 -6.89 7.14
CA THR A 20 3.22 -5.80 8.14
C THR A 20 1.88 -5.12 8.46
N GLY A 21 0.84 -5.36 7.68
CA GLY A 21 -0.46 -4.70 7.75
C GLY A 21 -0.51 -3.29 7.15
N SER A 22 0.64 -2.64 6.88
CA SER A 22 0.67 -1.28 6.36
C SER A 22 1.97 -0.92 5.63
N ILE A 23 1.94 0.17 4.86
CA ILE A 23 3.14 0.72 4.23
C ILE A 23 3.04 2.25 4.07
N THR A 24 4.19 2.90 4.15
CA THR A 24 4.38 4.33 3.86
C THR A 24 5.20 4.52 2.59
N ASN A 25 5.23 5.76 2.08
CA ASN A 25 6.06 6.09 0.93
C ASN A 25 7.56 5.86 1.19
N VAL A 26 8.01 6.15 2.42
CA VAL A 26 9.41 5.98 2.84
C VAL A 26 9.79 4.50 2.88
N GLU A 27 8.99 3.65 3.53
CA GLU A 27 9.25 2.21 3.63
C GLU A 27 9.31 1.56 2.24
N ALA A 28 8.39 1.90 1.33
CA ALA A 28 8.40 1.33 -0.01
C ALA A 28 9.60 1.79 -0.85
N ASN A 29 10.03 3.04 -0.70
CA ASN A 29 11.20 3.55 -1.40
C ASN A 29 12.48 2.89 -0.86
N ALA A 30 12.66 2.90 0.47
CA ALA A 30 13.85 2.39 1.12
C ALA A 30 14.02 0.87 0.96
N VAL A 31 12.93 0.10 1.12
CA VAL A 31 12.99 -1.37 1.12
C VAL A 31 12.87 -1.95 -0.29
N HIS A 32 11.95 -1.42 -1.10
CA HIS A 32 11.57 -2.03 -2.39
C HIS A 32 11.98 -1.21 -3.60
N ARG A 33 12.64 -0.06 -3.41
CA ARG A 33 12.99 0.92 -4.46
C ARG A 33 11.78 1.39 -5.28
N VAL A 34 10.60 1.41 -4.65
CA VAL A 34 9.35 1.87 -5.27
C VAL A 34 9.16 3.35 -4.98
N ARG A 35 9.32 4.20 -6.00
CA ARG A 35 9.24 5.66 -5.83
C ARG A 35 7.81 6.21 -5.79
N SER A 36 6.87 5.55 -6.47
CA SER A 36 5.48 6.00 -6.56
C SER A 36 4.55 4.99 -5.89
N VAL A 37 4.49 5.04 -4.55
CA VAL A 37 3.62 4.17 -3.76
C VAL A 37 2.16 4.42 -4.08
N SER A 38 1.74 5.68 -4.16
CA SER A 38 0.33 6.02 -4.42
C SER A 38 -0.19 5.35 -5.69
N ARG A 39 0.62 5.30 -6.76
CA ARG A 39 0.24 4.58 -7.98
C ARG A 39 0.13 3.07 -7.77
N ARG A 40 1.07 2.47 -7.02
CA ARG A 40 1.00 1.04 -6.68
C ARG A 40 -0.23 0.73 -5.83
N ILE A 41 -0.57 1.61 -4.89
CA ILE A 41 -1.78 1.48 -4.08
C ILE A 41 -3.04 1.50 -4.95
N THR A 42 -3.15 2.40 -5.93
CA THR A 42 -4.29 2.39 -6.86
C THR A 42 -4.40 1.07 -7.64
N GLU A 43 -3.28 0.52 -8.12
CA GLU A 43 -3.26 -0.79 -8.79
C GLU A 43 -3.69 -1.91 -7.84
N ILE A 44 -3.22 -1.88 -6.59
CA ILE A 44 -3.58 -2.85 -5.56
C ILE A 44 -5.07 -2.76 -5.22
N SER A 45 -5.61 -1.56 -4.98
CA SER A 45 -7.03 -1.37 -4.69
C SER A 45 -7.92 -1.96 -5.79
N ARG A 46 -7.58 -1.72 -7.06
CA ARG A 46 -8.29 -2.33 -8.20
C ARG A 46 -8.18 -3.85 -8.21
N ALA A 47 -6.98 -4.38 -7.96
CA ALA A 47 -6.78 -5.83 -7.90
C ALA A 47 -7.51 -6.49 -6.72
N LEU A 48 -7.76 -5.74 -5.64
CA LEU A 48 -8.52 -6.19 -4.46
C LEU A 48 -10.04 -6.11 -4.65
N GLU A 49 -10.54 -5.49 -5.72
CA GLU A 49 -11.98 -5.48 -6.02
C GLU A 49 -12.55 -6.92 -6.03
N GLY A 50 -13.70 -7.09 -5.35
CA GLY A 50 -14.32 -8.40 -5.13
C GLY A 50 -13.54 -9.32 -4.19
N SER A 51 -12.75 -8.77 -3.26
CA SER A 51 -12.17 -9.51 -2.12
C SER A 51 -12.58 -8.88 -0.80
N ASP A 52 -12.41 -9.62 0.30
CA ASP A 52 -12.68 -9.14 1.66
C ASP A 52 -11.61 -8.17 2.17
N TYR A 53 -10.79 -7.58 1.30
CA TYR A 53 -9.71 -6.68 1.69
C TYR A 53 -9.80 -5.36 0.94
N GLU A 54 -9.47 -4.29 1.65
CA GLU A 54 -9.38 -2.94 1.10
C GLU A 54 -8.13 -2.21 1.60
N ILE A 55 -7.79 -1.13 0.90
CA ILE A 55 -6.74 -0.22 1.35
C ILE A 55 -7.35 1.01 2.02
N ARG A 56 -7.08 1.16 3.32
CA ARG A 56 -7.41 2.37 4.06
C ARG A 56 -6.23 3.34 4.07
N ARG A 57 -6.49 4.62 3.80
CA ARG A 57 -5.49 5.70 3.91
C ARG A 57 -5.64 6.46 5.23
N GLU A 58 -4.52 6.75 5.88
CA GLU A 58 -4.47 7.60 7.07
C GLU A 58 -3.37 8.65 6.91
N PHE A 59 -3.71 9.91 7.14
CA PHE A 59 -2.75 11.01 7.19
C PHE A 59 -2.17 11.10 8.60
N LYS A 60 -0.84 11.14 8.70
CA LYS A 60 -0.11 11.26 9.96
C LYS A 60 0.89 12.41 9.86
N ARG A 61 1.25 12.96 11.01
CA ARG A 61 2.36 13.93 11.14
C ARG A 61 3.50 13.28 11.88
N ASP A 62 4.72 13.52 11.42
CA ASP A 62 5.92 13.12 12.15
C ASP A 62 6.34 14.19 13.16
N VAL A 63 7.44 13.92 13.87
CA VAL A 63 8.00 14.81 14.89
C VAL A 63 8.48 16.16 14.36
N THR A 64 8.73 16.26 13.05
CA THR A 64 9.10 17.52 12.38
C THR A 64 7.88 18.33 11.93
N GLY A 65 6.68 17.77 12.10
CA GLY A 65 5.43 18.35 11.61
C GLY A 65 5.12 18.01 10.15
N GLN A 66 6.00 17.28 9.47
CA GLN A 66 5.79 16.88 8.08
C GLN A 66 4.64 15.87 7.99
N LEU A 67 3.72 16.13 7.07
CA LEU A 67 2.61 15.23 6.76
C LEU A 67 3.08 14.08 5.89
N TYR A 68 2.66 12.88 6.25
CA TYR A 68 2.83 11.67 5.45
C TYR A 68 1.55 10.82 5.46
N VAL A 69 1.48 9.88 4.52
CA VAL A 69 0.36 8.93 4.40
C VAL A 69 0.85 7.54 4.75
N ARG A 70 0.08 6.85 5.60
CA ARG A 70 0.22 5.41 5.83
C ARG A 70 -0.99 4.72 5.22
N TYR A 71 -0.72 3.71 4.39
CA TYR A 71 -1.73 2.87 3.78
C TYR A 71 -1.82 1.57 4.56
N PHE A 72 -3.02 1.17 4.95
CA PHE A 72 -3.29 -0.04 5.70
C PHE A 72 -4.04 -1.04 4.83
N LEU A 73 -3.63 -2.29 4.87
CA LEU A 73 -4.42 -3.40 4.31
C LEU A 73 -5.35 -3.89 5.42
N VAL A 74 -6.65 -3.67 5.24
CA VAL A 74 -7.67 -4.03 6.23
C VAL A 74 -8.66 -5.01 5.62
N LYS A 75 -9.30 -5.82 6.46
CA LYS A 75 -10.37 -6.70 6.03
C LYS A 75 -11.67 -5.90 5.95
N SER A 76 -12.23 -5.76 4.75
CA SER A 76 -13.59 -5.25 4.51
C SER A 76 -14.56 -6.25 5.12
N ARG A 77 -15.39 -5.79 6.04
CA ARG A 77 -16.21 -6.64 6.91
C ARG A 77 -17.33 -7.35 6.17
#